data_AF-R1GMX0-F1
#
_entry.id   AF-R1GMX0-F1
#
_cell.length_a   1.000
_cell.length_b   1.000
_cell.length_c   1.000
_cell.angle_alpha   90.00
_cell.angle_beta   90.00
_cell.angle_gamma   90.00
#
_symmetry.space_group_name_H-M   'P 1'
#
loop_
_entity.id
_entity.type
_entity.pdbx_description
1 polymer ?
#
loop_
_entity_poly.entity_id
_entity_poly.type
_entity_poly.pdbx_seq_one_letter_code
_entity_poly.pdbx_strand_id
1 'polypeptide(L)'
;MDRLQVASLGTDSVIRIWDGMLKDDWLEQDMQEHDLEFCDFREVSATVMTWNAGASKPTSLSGRFEEQDGNFFRDLLKPEDPSDILVFGFQELVDLEDKKVTAKSFFKSSKKKDASEQEHMSRQYRAWRDHLIRTIDDYLPGESYTLLHTANLVGLFTCVFVKESERMRIRDLNAAEVKLGMGGLHGNKGALVVRFILDDSSVCFVNCHLAAGQTQTVHRNNDVAAIMETSALPPQMDLGARADIFVGGGDGSMILDHEICILNGDLNYRIDSMTRDAVIRCVKEGNLTRLLENDQLLRSKRRNPGFRLRAFRECPITFAPTYKYDVGTDRFDELKQRLATDIKLDYLVNVFGLSSKDAMKLLKL
;
A
#
# COMPACT_ATOMS: atom_id res chain seq x y z
N MET A 1 44.02 24.07 7.30
CA MET A 1 42.93 24.72 6.53
C MET A 1 41.83 23.67 6.38
N ASP A 2 41.30 23.14 7.50
CA ASP A 2 40.76 21.77 7.50
C ASP A 2 39.24 21.72 7.68
N ARG A 3 38.54 22.79 7.31
CA ARG A 3 37.09 22.86 7.42
C ARG A 3 36.53 23.68 6.27
N LEU A 4 35.83 23.02 5.37
CA LEU A 4 34.99 23.65 4.36
C LEU A 4 33.55 23.54 4.85
N GLN A 5 32.84 24.66 5.00
CA GLN A 5 31.43 24.65 5.37
C GLN A 5 30.63 25.17 4.18
N VAL A 6 29.57 24.43 3.84
CA VAL A 6 28.60 24.88 2.84
C VAL A 6 27.36 25.36 3.59
N ALA A 7 26.90 26.56 3.28
CA ALA A 7 25.64 27.07 3.80
C ALA A 7 24.59 27.06 2.68
N SER A 8 23.42 26.50 2.94
CA SER A 8 22.26 26.58 2.05
C SER A 8 21.13 27.34 2.72
N LEU A 9 20.48 28.26 2.00
CA LEU A 9 19.24 28.90 2.43
C LEU A 9 18.07 28.22 1.72
N GLY A 10 17.22 27.55 2.49
CA GLY A 10 16.01 26.93 1.95
C GLY A 10 14.90 27.94 1.68
N THR A 11 13.88 27.53 0.91
CA THR A 11 12.64 28.31 0.71
C THR A 11 11.83 28.49 1.99
N ASP A 12 12.13 27.70 3.02
CA ASP A 12 11.66 27.83 4.40
C ASP A 12 12.36 28.97 5.17
N SER A 13 13.26 29.73 4.53
CA SER A 13 14.10 30.76 5.14
C SER A 13 15.03 30.23 6.24
N VAL A 14 15.31 28.93 6.25
CA VAL A 14 16.23 28.30 7.19
C VAL A 14 17.60 28.17 6.55
N ILE A 15 18.62 28.69 7.23
CA ILE A 15 20.02 28.45 6.88
C ILE A 15 20.43 27.11 7.48
N ARG A 16 20.87 26.19 6.62
CA ARG A 16 21.48 24.92 7.01
C ARG A 16 22.97 24.97 6.70
N ILE A 17 23.79 24.46 7.62
CA ILE A 17 25.25 24.38 7.48
C ILE A 17 25.61 22.91 7.31
N TRP A 18 26.40 22.62 6.29
CA TRP A 18 26.82 21.29 5.88
C TRP A 18 28.33 21.17 5.95
N ASP A 19 28.83 19.96 6.18
CA ASP A 19 30.23 19.65 5.96
C ASP A 19 30.53 19.65 4.47
N GLY A 20 31.19 20.70 3.99
CA GLY A 20 31.57 20.82 2.59
C GLY A 20 32.69 19.86 2.18
N MET A 21 33.38 19.26 3.15
CA MET A 21 34.39 18.24 2.89
C MET A 21 33.78 16.85 2.68
N LEU A 22 32.48 16.66 3.00
CA LEU A 22 31.80 15.35 3.01
C LEU A 22 32.59 14.30 3.80
N LYS A 23 33.20 14.70 4.92
CA LYS A 23 34.06 13.82 5.72
C LYS A 23 33.25 12.73 6.39
N ASP A 24 32.08 13.08 6.92
CA ASP A 24 31.19 12.12 7.57
C ASP A 24 30.64 11.13 6.54
N ASP A 25 30.23 11.60 5.35
CA ASP A 25 29.83 10.73 4.23
C ASP A 25 30.97 9.81 3.79
N TRP A 26 32.21 10.33 3.71
CA TRP A 26 33.39 9.53 3.36
C TRP A 26 33.69 8.47 4.41
N LEU A 27 33.59 8.80 5.71
CA LEU A 27 33.77 7.84 6.79
C LEU A 27 32.70 6.75 6.78
N GLU A 28 31.43 7.13 6.56
CA GLU A 28 30.32 6.17 6.44
C GLU A 28 30.54 5.24 5.25
N GLN A 29 30.96 5.77 4.10
CA GLN A 29 31.30 4.96 2.93
C GLN A 29 32.49 4.03 3.20
N ASP A 30 33.55 4.51 3.83
CA ASP A 30 34.73 3.70 4.18
C ASP A 30 34.36 2.57 5.17
N MET A 31 33.50 2.86 6.15
CA MET A 31 32.96 1.83 7.04
C MET A 31 32.11 0.80 6.28
N GLN A 32 31.24 1.23 5.36
CA GLN A 32 30.45 0.32 4.52
C GLN A 32 31.33 -0.56 3.63
N GLU A 33 32.45 -0.03 3.11
CA GLU A 33 33.40 -0.81 2.30
C GLU A 33 34.12 -1.90 3.11
N HIS A 34 34.14 -1.79 4.45
CA HIS A 34 34.76 -2.75 5.38
C HIS A 34 33.75 -3.42 6.31
N ASP A 35 32.45 -3.39 5.99
CA ASP A 35 31.39 -3.92 6.86
C ASP A 35 31.61 -5.39 7.23
N LEU A 36 32.09 -6.21 6.30
CA LEU A 36 32.43 -7.62 6.51
C LEU A 36 33.53 -7.86 7.57
N GLU A 37 34.27 -6.83 8.00
CA GLU A 37 35.28 -6.96 9.06
C GLU A 37 34.69 -6.92 10.47
N PHE A 38 33.48 -6.35 10.62
CA PHE A 38 32.87 -6.11 11.93
C PHE A 38 31.36 -6.42 11.99
N CYS A 39 30.74 -6.82 10.87
CA CYS A 39 29.34 -7.22 10.78
C CYS A 39 29.19 -8.69 10.38
N ASP A 40 28.17 -9.33 10.94
CA ASP A 40 27.66 -10.62 10.48
C ASP A 40 26.35 -10.40 9.72
N PHE A 41 26.25 -10.95 8.51
CA PHE A 41 25.06 -10.86 7.67
C PHE A 41 24.33 -12.20 7.61
N ARG A 42 23.00 -12.14 7.62
CA ARG A 42 22.12 -13.30 7.42
C ARG A 42 20.95 -12.93 6.53
N GLU A 43 20.41 -13.93 5.85
CA GLU A 43 19.20 -13.76 5.06
C GLU A 43 17.96 -13.83 5.95
N VAL A 44 17.00 -12.94 5.69
CA VAL A 44 15.67 -12.94 6.29
C VAL A 44 14.65 -12.82 5.17
N SER A 45 13.68 -13.72 5.17
CA SER A 45 12.66 -13.81 4.13
C SER A 45 11.36 -13.12 4.58
N ALA A 46 10.67 -12.45 3.65
CA ALA A 46 9.39 -11.80 3.92
C ALA A 46 8.38 -12.07 2.80
N THR A 47 7.19 -12.55 3.17
CA THR A 47 6.02 -12.61 2.28
C THR A 47 5.14 -11.40 2.54
N VAL A 48 4.91 -10.57 1.51
CA VAL A 48 4.14 -9.33 1.64
C VAL A 48 2.94 -9.37 0.70
N MET A 49 1.74 -9.54 1.27
CA MET A 49 0.48 -9.60 0.55
C MET A 49 -0.22 -8.24 0.56
N THR A 50 -0.80 -7.87 -0.59
CA THR A 50 -1.77 -6.78 -0.67
C THR A 50 -3.08 -7.26 -1.28
N TRP A 51 -4.21 -6.89 -0.69
CA TRP A 51 -5.53 -7.26 -1.21
C TRP A 51 -6.60 -6.21 -0.91
N ASN A 52 -7.11 -5.57 -1.96
CA ASN A 52 -8.38 -4.84 -1.87
C ASN A 52 -9.52 -5.88 -1.80
N ALA A 53 -10.03 -6.08 -0.59
CA ALA A 53 -10.95 -7.16 -0.27
C ALA A 53 -12.40 -6.87 -0.68
N GLY A 54 -12.74 -5.64 -1.09
CA GLY A 54 -14.10 -5.26 -1.51
C GLY A 54 -15.18 -5.64 -0.50
N ALA A 55 -14.89 -5.43 0.79
CA ALA A 55 -15.70 -5.79 1.96
C ALA A 55 -16.00 -7.30 2.12
N SER A 56 -15.21 -8.16 1.48
CA SER A 56 -15.33 -9.61 1.64
C SER A 56 -14.99 -10.07 3.06
N LYS A 57 -15.58 -11.20 3.44
CA LYS A 57 -15.35 -11.86 4.73
C LYS A 57 -14.48 -13.09 4.50
N PRO A 58 -13.74 -13.58 5.51
CA PRO A 58 -12.99 -14.83 5.36
C PRO A 58 -13.85 -16.01 4.91
N THR A 59 -15.09 -16.07 5.37
CA THR A 59 -16.07 -17.11 4.98
C THR A 59 -16.44 -17.07 3.49
N SER A 60 -16.12 -15.99 2.78
CA SER A 60 -16.32 -15.90 1.33
C SER A 60 -15.36 -16.83 0.57
N LEU A 61 -14.22 -17.17 1.16
CA LEU A 61 -13.21 -18.07 0.60
C LEU A 61 -13.59 -19.55 0.78
N SER A 62 -14.43 -19.86 1.78
CA SER A 62 -14.86 -21.23 2.06
C SER A 62 -16.23 -21.54 1.43
N GLY A 63 -16.24 -22.45 0.46
CA GLY A 63 -17.44 -23.23 0.11
C GLY A 63 -18.34 -22.69 -1.00
N ARG A 64 -17.87 -21.83 -1.92
CA ARG A 64 -18.66 -21.43 -3.12
C ARG A 64 -17.92 -21.32 -4.44
N PHE A 65 -16.59 -21.30 -4.46
CA PHE A 65 -15.79 -21.15 -5.68
C PHE A 65 -14.62 -22.14 -5.70
N GLU A 66 -13.96 -22.23 -6.85
CA GLU A 66 -13.02 -23.26 -7.29
C GLU A 66 -11.95 -23.64 -6.25
N GLU A 67 -11.39 -24.84 -6.36
CA GLU A 67 -10.33 -25.37 -5.48
C GLU A 67 -9.14 -24.39 -5.30
N GLN A 68 -8.93 -23.49 -6.26
CA GLN A 68 -7.92 -22.43 -6.21
C GLN A 68 -8.13 -21.42 -5.08
N ASP A 69 -9.36 -20.96 -4.82
CA ASP A 69 -9.62 -19.93 -3.80
C ASP A 69 -9.33 -20.46 -2.38
N GLY A 70 -9.61 -21.75 -2.14
CA GLY A 70 -9.29 -22.41 -0.88
C GLY A 70 -7.78 -22.63 -0.67
N ASN A 71 -7.03 -22.76 -1.75
CA ASN A 71 -5.58 -22.95 -1.73
C ASN A 71 -4.79 -21.63 -1.73
N PHE A 72 -5.43 -20.48 -1.98
CA PHE A 72 -4.75 -19.19 -2.12
C PHE A 72 -3.74 -18.90 -0.99
N PHE A 73 -4.17 -19.05 0.27
CA PHE A 73 -3.27 -18.79 1.40
C PHE A 73 -2.20 -19.88 1.56
N ARG A 74 -2.49 -21.13 1.22
CA ARG A 74 -1.47 -22.19 1.21
C ARG A 74 -0.37 -21.83 0.20
N ASP A 75 -0.73 -21.44 -1.01
CA ASP A 75 0.23 -21.11 -2.06
C ASP A 75 1.01 -19.83 -1.73
N LEU A 76 0.36 -18.85 -1.08
CA LEU A 76 1.01 -17.63 -0.59
C LEU A 76 2.03 -17.91 0.52
N LEU A 77 1.69 -18.82 1.45
CA LEU A 77 2.52 -19.14 2.60
C LEU A 77 3.71 -20.05 2.26
N LYS A 78 3.65 -20.77 1.14
CA LYS A 78 4.70 -21.69 0.66
C LYS A 78 5.20 -22.65 1.75
N PRO A 79 4.42 -23.68 2.14
CA PRO A 79 4.76 -24.56 3.26
C PRO A 79 6.13 -25.26 3.18
N GLU A 80 6.67 -25.43 1.98
CA GLU A 80 7.99 -26.04 1.75
C GLU A 80 9.16 -25.09 2.06
N ASP A 81 8.91 -23.77 2.06
CA ASP A 81 9.91 -22.72 2.31
C ASP A 81 9.21 -21.47 2.90
N PRO A 82 8.75 -21.53 4.16
CA PRO A 82 7.93 -20.48 4.75
C PRO A 82 8.77 -19.28 5.19
N SER A 83 8.32 -18.08 4.81
CA SER A 83 9.03 -16.83 5.07
C SER A 83 9.09 -16.44 6.54
N ASP A 84 10.20 -15.89 7.02
CA ASP A 84 10.39 -15.50 8.42
C ASP A 84 9.42 -14.41 8.89
N ILE A 85 9.01 -13.52 7.97
CA ILE A 85 8.05 -12.45 8.19
C ILE A 85 6.88 -12.60 7.23
N LEU A 86 5.64 -12.55 7.74
CA LEU A 86 4.42 -12.54 6.94
C LEU A 86 3.67 -11.23 7.16
N VAL A 87 3.44 -10.47 6.09
CA VAL A 87 2.74 -9.18 6.13
C VAL A 87 1.51 -9.24 5.26
N PHE A 88 0.34 -9.06 5.88
CA PHE A 88 -0.94 -9.02 5.19
C PHE A 88 -1.51 -7.61 5.21
N GLY A 89 -1.55 -6.95 4.05
CA GLY A 89 -2.15 -5.62 3.88
C GLY A 89 -3.48 -5.71 3.14
N PHE A 90 -4.56 -5.29 3.77
CA PHE A 90 -5.88 -5.21 3.15
C PHE A 90 -6.31 -3.77 2.91
N GLN A 91 -7.15 -3.58 1.90
CA GLN A 91 -7.91 -2.36 1.64
C GLN A 91 -9.39 -2.70 1.45
N GLU A 92 -10.28 -1.72 1.70
CA GLU A 92 -11.73 -1.91 1.66
C GLU A 92 -12.24 -3.11 2.45
N LEU A 93 -11.63 -3.43 3.60
CA LEU A 93 -12.10 -4.56 4.41
C LEU A 93 -13.52 -4.36 4.96
N VAL A 94 -13.96 -3.09 4.95
CA VAL A 94 -15.28 -2.65 5.40
C VAL A 94 -16.00 -1.99 4.24
N ASP A 95 -17.28 -2.32 4.11
CA ASP A 95 -18.20 -1.68 3.17
C ASP A 95 -18.45 -0.21 3.52
N LEU A 96 -17.88 0.67 2.71
CA LEU A 96 -18.09 2.13 2.80
C LEU A 96 -19.20 2.62 1.86
N GLU A 97 -19.81 1.76 1.04
CA GLU A 97 -20.95 2.13 0.19
C GLU A 97 -22.27 2.14 0.98
N ASP A 98 -22.30 1.56 2.18
CA ASP A 98 -23.41 1.75 3.11
C ASP A 98 -23.43 3.22 3.59
N LYS A 99 -24.19 4.04 2.85
CA LYS A 99 -24.34 5.49 3.02
C LYS A 99 -24.61 5.93 4.47
N LYS A 100 -25.13 5.04 5.32
CA LYS A 100 -25.35 5.29 6.75
C LYS A 100 -24.05 5.32 7.56
N VAL A 101 -23.15 4.36 7.33
CA VAL A 101 -21.89 4.20 8.08
C VAL A 101 -20.89 5.28 7.67
N THR A 102 -20.80 5.53 6.36
CA THR A 102 -19.88 6.50 5.77
C THR A 102 -20.26 7.94 6.14
N ALA A 103 -21.52 8.36 5.99
CA ALA A 103 -21.92 9.72 6.35
C ALA A 103 -21.70 10.01 7.86
N LYS A 104 -22.02 9.07 8.75
CA LYS A 104 -21.85 9.28 10.20
C LYS A 104 -20.38 9.33 10.64
N SER A 105 -19.50 8.55 10.03
CA SER A 105 -18.06 8.56 10.32
C SER A 105 -17.36 9.84 9.86
N PHE A 106 -17.86 10.52 8.81
CA PHE A 106 -17.23 11.73 8.27
C PHE A 106 -17.74 13.04 8.87
N PHE A 107 -18.98 13.10 9.38
CA PHE A 107 -19.61 14.35 9.83
C PHE A 107 -19.55 14.62 11.35
N LYS A 108 -19.02 13.71 12.19
CA LYS A 108 -18.98 13.91 13.64
C LYS A 108 -17.56 14.03 14.18
N SER A 109 -17.23 15.26 14.59
CA SER A 109 -16.09 15.55 15.46
C SER A 109 -16.13 14.68 16.73
N SER A 110 -14.94 14.46 17.29
CA SER A 110 -14.49 13.47 18.27
C SER A 110 -15.28 13.22 19.57
N LYS A 111 -16.55 13.64 19.72
CA LYS A 111 -17.29 13.54 20.99
C LYS A 111 -18.42 12.51 21.08
N LYS A 112 -18.77 11.78 20.03
CA LYS A 112 -19.66 10.58 20.13
C LYS A 112 -19.62 9.76 18.83
N LYS A 113 -18.67 8.82 18.73
CA LYS A 113 -18.78 7.70 17.78
C LYS A 113 -19.89 6.76 18.27
N ASP A 114 -20.78 6.31 17.40
CA ASP A 114 -21.80 5.29 17.75
C ASP A 114 -21.06 3.97 18.06
N ALA A 115 -21.25 3.42 19.27
CA ALA A 115 -20.51 2.25 19.74
C ALA A 115 -20.69 1.02 18.84
N SER A 116 -21.85 0.87 18.20
CA SER A 116 -22.16 -0.27 17.33
C SER A 116 -21.36 -0.26 16.02
N GLU A 117 -21.04 0.91 15.47
CA GLU A 117 -20.26 1.04 14.23
C GLU A 117 -18.80 0.67 14.50
N GLN A 118 -18.19 1.22 15.56
CA GLN A 118 -16.84 0.82 15.98
C GLN A 118 -16.76 -0.68 16.29
N GLU A 119 -17.82 -1.23 16.89
CA GLU A 119 -17.90 -2.66 17.17
C GLU A 119 -17.96 -3.51 15.88
N HIS A 120 -18.74 -3.10 14.87
CA HIS A 120 -18.79 -3.81 13.59
C HIS A 120 -17.44 -3.81 12.86
N MET A 121 -16.79 -2.64 12.76
CA MET A 121 -15.42 -2.52 12.21
C MET A 121 -14.48 -3.48 12.92
N SER A 122 -14.48 -3.43 14.26
CA SER A 122 -13.68 -4.31 15.11
C SER A 122 -13.96 -5.79 14.86
N ARG A 123 -15.20 -6.18 14.56
CA ARG A 123 -15.56 -7.58 14.26
C ARG A 123 -14.96 -8.05 12.93
N GLN A 124 -14.97 -7.23 11.88
CA GLN A 124 -14.39 -7.64 10.59
C GLN A 124 -12.87 -7.78 10.66
N TYR A 125 -12.17 -6.84 11.31
CA TYR A 125 -10.73 -6.96 11.54
C TYR A 125 -10.37 -8.20 12.35
N ARG A 126 -11.13 -8.47 13.43
CA ARG A 126 -10.95 -9.68 14.23
C ARG A 126 -11.18 -10.96 13.43
N ALA A 127 -12.24 -11.00 12.61
CA ALA A 127 -12.52 -12.17 11.78
C ALA A 127 -11.38 -12.49 10.82
N TRP A 128 -10.83 -11.47 10.15
CA TRP A 128 -9.68 -11.64 9.26
C TRP A 128 -8.41 -12.03 10.01
N ARG A 129 -8.09 -11.37 11.13
CA ARG A 129 -6.96 -11.75 11.99
C ARG A 129 -7.05 -13.20 12.45
N ASP A 130 -8.19 -13.61 12.99
CA ASP A 130 -8.39 -14.96 13.54
C ASP A 130 -8.38 -16.01 12.42
N HIS A 131 -8.83 -15.65 11.22
CA HIS A 131 -8.69 -16.51 10.04
C HIS A 131 -7.23 -16.68 9.65
N LEU A 132 -6.45 -15.60 9.55
CA LEU A 132 -5.03 -15.65 9.22
C LEU A 132 -4.23 -16.49 10.22
N ILE A 133 -4.49 -16.33 11.52
CA ILE A 133 -3.88 -17.16 12.57
C ILE A 133 -4.14 -18.65 12.29
N ARG A 134 -5.40 -19.04 12.10
CA ARG A 134 -5.74 -20.44 11.82
C ARG A 134 -5.10 -20.95 10.54
N THR A 135 -5.13 -20.14 9.49
CA THR A 135 -4.55 -20.49 8.20
C THR A 135 -3.04 -20.70 8.27
N ILE A 136 -2.33 -19.89 9.06
CA ILE A 136 -0.90 -20.10 9.34
C ILE A 136 -0.71 -21.41 10.12
N ASP A 137 -1.46 -21.63 11.20
CA ASP A 137 -1.37 -22.85 12.01
C ASP A 137 -1.67 -24.12 11.18
N ASP A 138 -2.68 -24.06 10.30
CA ASP A 138 -3.14 -25.19 9.48
C ASP A 138 -2.14 -25.53 8.36
N TYR A 139 -1.54 -24.53 7.71
CA TYR A 139 -0.67 -24.75 6.55
C TYR A 139 0.83 -24.77 6.90
N LEU A 140 1.24 -24.21 8.03
CA LEU A 140 2.63 -24.19 8.50
C LEU A 140 2.77 -24.87 9.88
N PRO A 141 2.29 -26.12 10.08
CA PRO A 141 2.23 -26.75 11.40
C PRO A 141 3.59 -27.05 12.06
N GLY A 142 4.69 -27.02 11.27
CA GLY A 142 6.06 -27.20 11.76
C GLY A 142 6.73 -25.89 12.19
N GLU A 143 6.14 -24.75 11.87
CA GLU A 143 6.68 -23.43 12.17
C GLU A 143 5.83 -22.75 13.24
N SER A 144 6.49 -22.07 14.19
CA SER A 144 5.79 -21.27 15.20
C SER A 144 5.81 -19.82 14.77
N TYR A 145 4.66 -19.26 14.41
CA TYR A 145 4.50 -17.83 14.17
C TYR A 145 3.81 -17.13 15.33
N THR A 146 4.20 -15.89 15.59
CA THR A 146 3.53 -15.02 16.54
C THR A 146 3.02 -13.76 15.85
N LEU A 147 1.87 -13.26 16.29
CA LEU A 147 1.32 -12.01 15.81
C LEU A 147 2.13 -10.85 16.39
N LEU A 148 2.97 -10.24 15.56
CA LEU A 148 3.81 -9.11 15.95
C LEU A 148 2.98 -7.83 16.11
N HIS A 149 2.13 -7.52 15.11
CA HIS A 149 1.36 -6.28 15.12
C HIS A 149 0.09 -6.34 14.28
N THR A 150 -0.92 -5.57 14.67
CA THR A 150 -2.09 -5.25 13.83
C THR A 150 -2.36 -3.75 13.85
N ALA A 151 -2.64 -3.17 12.68
CA ALA A 151 -3.04 -1.77 12.55
C ALA A 151 -4.26 -1.65 11.61
N ASN A 152 -5.10 -0.64 11.80
CA ASN A 152 -6.28 -0.43 10.96
C ASN A 152 -6.61 1.05 10.76
N LEU A 153 -7.07 1.41 9.57
CA LEU A 153 -7.56 2.76 9.26
C LEU A 153 -8.76 2.68 8.32
N VAL A 154 -9.97 2.79 8.88
CA VAL A 154 -11.26 2.77 8.14
C VAL A 154 -11.44 1.53 7.26
N GLY A 155 -10.91 1.48 6.04
CA GLY A 155 -10.95 0.28 5.19
C GLY A 155 -9.60 -0.45 5.11
N LEU A 156 -8.51 0.16 5.59
CA LEU A 156 -7.19 -0.45 5.62
C LEU A 156 -7.03 -1.32 6.86
N PHE A 157 -6.34 -2.45 6.68
CA PHE A 157 -5.95 -3.34 7.77
C PHE A 157 -4.58 -3.94 7.48
N THR A 158 -3.71 -4.01 8.47
CA THR A 158 -2.41 -4.66 8.36
C THR A 158 -2.27 -5.66 9.49
N CYS A 159 -1.78 -6.86 9.17
CA CYS A 159 -1.45 -7.92 10.11
C CYS A 159 -0.01 -8.39 9.83
N VAL A 160 0.87 -8.31 10.82
CA VAL A 160 2.27 -8.72 10.71
C VAL A 160 2.52 -9.89 11.64
N PHE A 161 2.96 -11.01 11.09
CA PHE A 161 3.40 -12.19 11.82
C PHE A 161 4.88 -12.40 11.58
N VAL A 162 5.55 -12.98 12.58
CA VAL A 162 6.97 -13.34 12.51
C VAL A 162 7.16 -14.73 13.10
N LYS A 163 8.13 -15.48 12.60
CA LYS A 163 8.56 -16.71 13.28
C LYS A 163 8.99 -16.39 14.70
N GLU A 164 8.70 -17.28 15.63
CA GLU A 164 9.04 -17.12 17.04
C GLU A 164 10.57 -17.02 17.23
N SER A 165 11.36 -17.65 16.36
CA SER A 165 12.83 -17.53 16.32
C SER A 165 13.32 -16.10 16.11
N GLU A 166 12.55 -15.28 15.37
CA GLU A 166 12.88 -13.89 15.06
C GLU A 166 12.39 -12.92 16.13
N ARG A 167 11.41 -13.34 16.94
CA ARG A 167 10.71 -12.44 17.86
C ARG A 167 11.65 -11.74 18.83
N MET A 168 12.66 -12.43 19.34
CA MET A 168 13.63 -11.88 20.30
C MET A 168 14.64 -10.91 19.67
N ARG A 169 14.78 -10.93 18.34
CA ARG A 169 15.65 -10.03 17.57
C ARG A 169 14.96 -8.73 17.18
N ILE A 170 13.64 -8.68 17.33
CA ILE A 170 12.83 -7.52 17.00
C ILE A 170 12.72 -6.57 18.19
N ARG A 171 13.09 -5.32 17.95
CA ARG A 171 12.98 -4.20 18.91
C ARG A 171 12.34 -2.98 18.26
N ASP A 172 11.95 -2.03 19.11
CA ASP A 172 11.43 -0.71 18.72
C ASP A 172 10.29 -0.74 17.67
N LEU A 173 9.32 -1.61 17.93
CA LEU A 173 8.10 -1.76 17.11
C LEU A 173 7.19 -0.54 17.27
N ASN A 174 6.94 0.17 16.18
CA ASN A 174 6.00 1.29 16.13
C ASN A 174 5.09 1.19 14.91
N ALA A 175 3.92 1.81 15.02
CA ALA A 175 2.99 1.92 13.90
C ALA A 175 2.30 3.28 13.90
N ALA A 176 1.92 3.74 12.71
CA ALA A 176 1.27 5.02 12.51
C ALA A 176 0.20 4.97 11.41
N GLU A 177 -0.78 5.84 11.52
CA GLU A 177 -1.82 6.07 10.52
C GLU A 177 -1.57 7.42 9.82
N VAL A 178 -1.48 7.42 8.50
CA VAL A 178 -1.46 8.66 7.71
C VAL A 178 -2.82 8.79 7.00
N LYS A 179 -3.59 9.83 7.34
CA LYS A 179 -4.95 10.06 6.81
C LYS A 179 -4.90 11.02 5.62
N LEU A 180 -5.51 10.63 4.50
CA LEU A 180 -5.58 11.41 3.26
C LEU A 180 -7.02 11.80 2.92
N GLY A 181 -7.26 12.97 2.33
CA GLY A 181 -8.58 13.50 1.96
C GLY A 181 -8.69 15.03 2.13
N MET A 182 -9.78 15.69 1.70
CA MET A 182 -9.94 17.16 1.76
C MET A 182 -9.62 17.72 3.16
N GLY A 183 -8.42 18.26 3.34
CA GLY A 183 -7.92 18.80 4.62
C GLY A 183 -7.61 17.77 5.71
N GLY A 184 -7.33 16.50 5.38
CA GLY A 184 -7.08 15.42 6.36
C GLY A 184 -8.32 14.92 7.12
N LEU A 185 -9.51 15.43 6.79
CA LEU A 185 -10.77 15.14 7.48
C LEU A 185 -11.49 13.87 6.99
N HIS A 186 -11.19 13.40 5.78
CA HIS A 186 -11.88 12.27 5.15
C HIS A 186 -11.01 10.99 5.16
N GLY A 187 -10.84 10.35 6.33
CA GLY A 187 -9.91 9.22 6.54
C GLY A 187 -10.22 7.85 5.91
N ASN A 188 -10.95 7.73 4.79
CA ASN A 188 -11.09 6.44 4.08
C ASN A 188 -9.91 6.10 3.14
N LYS A 189 -9.04 7.07 2.89
CA LYS A 189 -7.79 6.90 2.14
C LYS A 189 -6.63 7.26 3.06
N GLY A 190 -5.48 6.68 2.81
CA GLY A 190 -4.37 6.80 3.73
C GLY A 190 -3.31 5.72 3.57
N ALA A 191 -2.48 5.64 4.59
CA ALA A 191 -1.51 4.57 4.76
C ALA A 191 -1.47 4.09 6.21
N LEU A 192 -1.17 2.81 6.38
CA LEU A 192 -0.71 2.23 7.63
C LEU A 192 0.78 1.99 7.49
N VAL A 193 1.55 2.54 8.43
CA VAL A 193 3.00 2.38 8.50
C VAL A 193 3.30 1.53 9.73
N VAL A 194 4.07 0.45 9.56
CA VAL A 194 4.57 -0.38 10.67
C VAL A 194 6.08 -0.49 10.50
N ARG A 195 6.82 -0.14 11.54
CA ARG A 195 8.28 -0.22 11.54
C ARG A 195 8.80 -0.92 12.77
N PHE A 196 9.93 -1.57 12.63
CA PHE A 196 10.68 -2.16 13.74
C PHE A 196 12.14 -2.33 13.32
N ILE A 197 12.99 -2.63 14.29
CA ILE A 197 14.39 -2.96 14.06
C ILE A 197 14.50 -4.47 14.21
N LEU A 198 15.10 -5.14 13.23
CA LEU A 198 15.42 -6.56 13.28
C LEU A 198 16.94 -6.71 13.31
N ASP A 199 17.46 -7.26 14.40
CA ASP A 199 18.88 -7.18 14.75
C ASP A 199 19.33 -5.70 14.76
N ASP A 200 20.02 -5.25 13.72
CA ASP A 200 20.52 -3.89 13.54
C ASP A 200 19.96 -3.17 12.30
N SER A 201 19.09 -3.83 11.51
CA SER A 201 18.46 -3.24 10.33
C SER A 201 17.09 -2.66 10.65
N SER A 202 16.83 -1.42 10.19
CA SER A 202 15.52 -0.78 10.30
C SER A 202 14.60 -1.19 9.14
N VAL A 203 13.44 -1.75 9.47
CA VAL A 203 12.47 -2.25 8.49
C VAL A 203 11.15 -1.48 8.61
N CYS A 204 10.61 -1.01 7.49
CA CYS A 204 9.37 -0.24 7.41
C CYS A 204 8.42 -0.82 6.35
N PHE A 205 7.24 -1.28 6.79
CA PHE A 205 6.17 -1.77 5.95
C PHE A 205 5.07 -0.71 5.82
N VAL A 206 4.62 -0.46 4.59
CA VAL A 206 3.61 0.56 4.28
C VAL A 206 2.47 -0.05 3.46
N ASN A 207 1.27 -0.08 4.02
CA ASN A 207 0.04 -0.47 3.32
C ASN A 207 -0.76 0.78 2.96
N CYS A 208 -0.89 1.07 1.66
CA CYS A 208 -1.53 2.26 1.13
C CYS A 208 -2.93 1.98 0.53
N HIS A 209 -3.80 2.99 0.61
CA HIS A 209 -5.00 3.07 -0.21
C HIS A 209 -5.16 4.52 -0.68
N LEU A 210 -4.83 4.77 -1.95
CA LEU A 210 -4.78 6.12 -2.52
C LEU A 210 -6.08 6.50 -3.23
N ALA A 211 -6.20 7.77 -3.64
CA ALA A 211 -7.39 8.26 -4.30
C ALA A 211 -7.79 7.47 -5.57
N ALA A 212 -9.04 7.06 -5.61
CA ALA A 212 -9.64 6.35 -6.73
C ALA A 212 -10.02 7.29 -7.88
N GLY A 213 -10.21 6.71 -9.07
CA GLY A 213 -10.70 7.43 -10.25
C GLY A 213 -9.65 7.60 -11.35
N GLN A 214 -10.08 7.42 -12.60
CA GLN A 214 -9.20 7.40 -13.77
C GLN A 214 -8.37 8.67 -13.93
N THR A 215 -8.98 9.84 -13.68
CA THR A 215 -8.37 11.16 -13.89
C THR A 215 -7.60 11.71 -12.69
N GLN A 216 -7.54 10.96 -11.58
CA GLN A 216 -7.01 11.44 -10.29
C GLN A 216 -5.51 11.19 -10.09
N THR A 217 -4.73 11.09 -11.18
CA THR A 217 -3.28 10.81 -11.11
C THR A 217 -2.51 11.86 -10.31
N VAL A 218 -2.82 13.14 -10.50
CA VAL A 218 -2.16 14.23 -9.75
C VAL A 218 -2.48 14.12 -8.26
N HIS A 219 -3.73 13.80 -7.92
CA HIS A 219 -4.13 13.62 -6.53
C HIS A 219 -3.42 12.42 -5.89
N ARG A 220 -3.30 11.29 -6.59
CA ARG A 220 -2.48 10.14 -6.12
C ARG A 220 -1.00 10.48 -5.95
N ASN A 221 -0.43 11.29 -6.85
CA ASN A 221 0.95 11.74 -6.70
C ASN A 221 1.12 12.61 -5.44
N ASN A 222 0.13 13.45 -5.13
CA ASN A 222 0.10 14.27 -3.90
C ASN A 222 -0.13 13.40 -2.65
N ASP A 223 -1.01 12.41 -2.72
CA ASP A 223 -1.23 11.42 -1.65
C ASP A 223 0.07 10.70 -1.30
N VAL A 224 0.81 10.24 -2.32
CA VAL A 224 2.14 9.65 -2.19
C VAL A 224 3.12 10.61 -1.51
N ALA A 225 3.18 11.87 -1.96
CA ALA A 225 4.08 12.85 -1.37
C ALA A 225 3.75 13.10 0.11
N ALA A 226 2.47 13.28 0.44
CA ALA A 226 2.00 13.46 1.80
C ALA A 226 2.35 12.26 2.71
N ILE A 227 2.16 11.02 2.24
CA ILE A 227 2.56 9.82 3.00
C ILE A 227 4.07 9.80 3.24
N MET A 228 4.87 10.05 2.19
CA MET A 228 6.33 9.93 2.28
C MET A 228 6.98 11.05 3.10
N GLU A 229 6.38 12.23 3.13
CA GLU A 229 6.94 13.43 3.78
C GLU A 229 6.42 13.62 5.22
N THR A 230 5.48 12.79 5.67
CA THR A 230 4.95 12.89 7.04
C THR A 230 5.90 12.20 8.02
N SER A 231 6.34 12.94 9.03
CA SER A 231 6.96 12.40 10.25
C SER A 231 5.90 11.72 11.14
N ALA A 232 5.42 10.56 10.71
CA ALA A 232 4.29 9.86 11.33
C ALA A 232 4.69 9.01 12.53
N LEU A 233 5.95 8.62 12.60
CA LEU A 233 6.51 7.70 13.60
C LEU A 233 7.23 8.47 14.71
N PRO A 234 7.36 7.89 15.91
CA PRO A 234 8.12 8.52 16.98
C PRO A 234 9.61 8.61 16.59
N PRO A 235 10.21 9.80 16.69
CA PRO A 235 11.63 9.95 16.41
C PRO A 235 12.48 9.29 17.51
N GLN A 236 13.59 8.66 17.12
CA GLN A 236 14.63 8.22 18.05
C GLN A 236 15.32 9.46 18.60
N MET A 237 15.45 9.57 19.92
CA MET A 237 16.03 10.77 20.55
C MET A 237 17.55 10.68 20.68
N ASP A 238 18.10 9.48 20.87
CA ASP A 238 19.53 9.27 21.06
C ASP A 238 20.30 9.44 19.74
N LEU A 239 21.31 10.32 19.71
CA LEU A 239 22.03 10.67 18.48
C LEU A 239 22.91 9.52 17.96
N GLY A 240 23.50 8.72 18.86
CA GLY A 240 24.31 7.57 18.46
C GLY A 240 23.45 6.49 17.83
N ALA A 241 22.39 6.07 18.55
CA ALA A 241 21.44 5.08 18.05
C ALA A 241 20.75 5.52 16.76
N ARG A 242 20.52 6.83 16.53
CA ARG A 242 20.00 7.31 15.24
C ARG A 242 20.92 6.94 14.08
N ALA A 243 22.21 7.26 14.21
CA ALA A 243 23.20 7.04 13.17
C ALA A 243 23.41 5.55 12.88
N ASP A 244 23.28 4.70 13.90
CA ASP A 244 23.48 3.25 13.76
C ASP A 244 22.27 2.53 13.13
N ILE A 245 21.06 3.08 13.23
CA ILE A 245 19.80 2.38 12.90
C ILE A 245 19.10 2.96 11.67
N PHE A 246 19.21 4.27 11.47
CA PHE A 246 18.48 5.00 10.43
C PHE A 246 19.44 5.58 9.38
N VAL A 247 18.96 5.66 8.15
CA VAL A 247 19.77 6.05 7.00
C VAL A 247 19.51 7.51 6.59
N GLY A 248 20.45 8.09 5.86
CA GLY A 248 20.29 9.44 5.26
C GLY A 248 20.17 10.57 6.29
N GLY A 249 20.67 10.35 7.51
CA GLY A 249 20.57 11.32 8.62
C GLY A 249 19.16 11.46 9.21
N GLY A 250 18.27 10.48 8.93
CA GLY A 250 16.92 10.42 9.48
C GLY A 250 16.90 10.14 10.98
N ASP A 251 15.76 10.41 11.62
CA ASP A 251 15.53 10.11 13.04
C ASP A 251 14.51 8.98 13.25
N GLY A 252 14.11 8.30 12.17
CA GLY A 252 13.15 7.21 12.19
C GLY A 252 11.70 7.67 12.24
N SER A 253 11.44 8.98 12.14
CA SER A 253 10.08 9.52 12.13
C SER A 253 9.43 9.42 10.75
N MET A 254 10.23 9.43 9.68
CA MET A 254 9.76 9.32 8.30
C MET A 254 10.00 7.91 7.74
N ILE A 255 9.24 7.56 6.68
CA ILE A 255 9.37 6.23 6.05
C ILE A 255 10.79 6.02 5.52
N LEU A 256 11.32 6.99 4.75
CA LEU A 256 12.63 6.88 4.09
C LEU A 256 13.84 7.05 5.02
N ASP A 257 13.61 7.20 6.33
CA ASP A 257 14.68 7.11 7.34
C ASP A 257 15.11 5.65 7.57
N HIS A 258 14.35 4.67 7.08
CA HIS A 258 14.59 3.25 7.32
C HIS A 258 15.36 2.62 6.15
N GLU A 259 16.29 1.72 6.48
CA GLU A 259 17.12 1.00 5.51
C GLU A 259 16.27 0.18 4.54
N ILE A 260 15.30 -0.58 5.06
CA ILE A 260 14.46 -1.48 4.28
C ILE A 260 13.02 -0.97 4.30
N CYS A 261 12.59 -0.34 3.20
CA CYS A 261 11.22 0.15 3.04
C CYS A 261 10.43 -0.68 2.02
N ILE A 262 9.35 -1.32 2.46
CA ILE A 262 8.44 -2.09 1.60
C ILE A 262 7.08 -1.42 1.58
N LEU A 263 6.75 -0.81 0.44
CA LEU A 263 5.45 -0.20 0.19
C LEU A 263 4.59 -1.11 -0.70
N ASN A 264 3.37 -1.37 -0.26
CA ASN A 264 2.34 -2.07 -1.02
C ASN A 264 0.97 -1.40 -0.81
N GLY A 265 -0.07 -1.89 -1.49
CA GLY A 265 -1.42 -1.36 -1.33
C GLY A 265 -2.20 -1.22 -2.62
N ASP A 266 -3.44 -0.75 -2.50
CA ASP A 266 -4.22 -0.26 -3.63
C ASP A 266 -3.82 1.18 -3.95
N LEU A 267 -2.77 1.31 -4.76
CA LEU A 267 -2.27 2.61 -5.21
C LEU A 267 -3.21 3.28 -6.22
N ASN A 268 -4.22 2.58 -6.73
CA ASN A 268 -5.25 3.11 -7.62
C ASN A 268 -4.78 3.78 -8.93
N TYR A 269 -3.51 3.64 -9.31
CA TYR A 269 -3.04 4.05 -10.64
C TYR A 269 -3.69 3.16 -11.71
N ARG A 270 -4.02 3.78 -12.85
CA ARG A 270 -4.79 3.15 -13.91
C ARG A 270 -3.98 3.07 -15.20
N ILE A 271 -4.41 2.17 -16.08
CA ILE A 271 -3.98 2.18 -17.48
C ILE A 271 -4.72 3.35 -18.15
N ASP A 272 -3.99 4.34 -18.62
CA ASP A 272 -4.52 5.55 -19.23
C ASP A 272 -4.47 5.48 -20.76
N SER A 273 -5.13 6.41 -21.45
CA SER A 273 -4.99 6.58 -22.91
C SER A 273 -5.35 5.33 -23.75
N MET A 274 -6.11 4.38 -23.18
CA MET A 274 -6.62 3.18 -23.84
C MET A 274 -8.10 2.99 -23.50
N THR A 275 -8.90 2.52 -24.46
CA THR A 275 -10.29 2.10 -24.18
C THR A 275 -10.30 0.77 -23.44
N ARG A 276 -11.40 0.48 -22.71
CA ARG A 276 -11.56 -0.78 -21.99
C ARG A 276 -11.42 -2.00 -22.91
N ASP A 277 -12.05 -1.97 -24.08
CA ASP A 277 -11.96 -3.06 -25.06
C ASP A 277 -10.52 -3.27 -25.56
N ALA A 278 -9.77 -2.18 -25.76
CA ALA A 278 -8.36 -2.26 -26.14
C ALA A 278 -7.51 -2.87 -25.01
N VAL A 279 -7.78 -2.53 -23.74
CA VAL A 279 -7.12 -3.14 -22.58
C VAL A 279 -7.42 -4.64 -22.52
N ILE A 280 -8.69 -5.03 -22.56
CA ILE A 280 -9.12 -6.44 -22.51
C ILE A 280 -8.48 -7.24 -23.65
N ARG A 281 -8.44 -6.69 -24.87
CA ARG A 281 -7.76 -7.32 -26.00
C ARG A 281 -6.27 -7.52 -25.73
N CYS A 282 -5.57 -6.51 -25.23
CA CYS A 282 -4.14 -6.64 -24.90
C CYS A 282 -3.90 -7.70 -23.82
N VAL A 283 -4.80 -7.81 -22.82
CA VAL A 283 -4.72 -8.88 -21.81
C VAL A 283 -4.89 -10.25 -22.46
N LYS A 284 -5.89 -10.43 -23.33
CA LYS A 284 -6.11 -11.69 -24.08
C LYS A 284 -4.94 -12.07 -24.99
N GLU A 285 -4.24 -11.07 -25.53
CA GLU A 285 -3.06 -11.24 -26.38
C GLU A 285 -1.75 -11.40 -25.57
N GLY A 286 -1.80 -11.29 -24.24
CA GLY A 286 -0.58 -11.29 -23.41
C GLY A 286 0.34 -10.08 -23.60
N ASN A 287 -0.16 -9.01 -24.24
CA ASN A 287 0.62 -7.80 -24.55
C ASN A 287 0.70 -6.86 -23.34
N LEU A 288 1.36 -7.32 -22.28
CA LEU A 288 1.57 -6.55 -21.05
C LEU A 288 2.41 -5.29 -21.29
N THR A 289 3.39 -5.35 -22.20
CA THR A 289 4.24 -4.20 -22.54
C THR A 289 3.41 -2.97 -22.93
N ARG A 290 2.44 -3.13 -23.82
CA ARG A 290 1.57 -2.01 -24.25
C ARG A 290 0.72 -1.46 -23.10
N LEU A 291 0.28 -2.32 -22.18
CA LEU A 291 -0.47 -1.90 -20.99
C LEU A 291 0.43 -1.07 -20.06
N LEU A 292 1.64 -1.56 -19.79
CA LEU A 292 2.61 -0.93 -18.89
C LEU A 292 3.15 0.41 -19.43
N GLU A 293 3.27 0.57 -20.75
CA GLU A 293 3.60 1.86 -21.37
C GLU A 293 2.58 2.96 -21.02
N ASN A 294 1.34 2.55 -20.80
CA ASN A 294 0.18 3.38 -20.52
C ASN A 294 -0.19 3.41 -19.02
N ASP A 295 0.53 2.68 -18.18
CA ASP A 295 0.35 2.72 -16.73
C ASP A 295 0.74 4.09 -16.15
N GLN A 296 -0.15 4.66 -15.34
CA GLN A 296 0.03 5.99 -14.78
C GLN A 296 1.17 6.06 -13.74
N LEU A 297 1.40 5.01 -12.94
CA LEU A 297 2.47 4.99 -11.95
C LEU A 297 3.84 5.01 -12.65
N LEU A 298 4.04 4.10 -13.60
CA LEU A 298 5.26 4.00 -14.39
C LEU A 298 5.50 5.28 -15.21
N ARG A 299 4.43 5.90 -15.73
CA ARG A 299 4.54 7.22 -16.39
C ARG A 299 4.92 8.33 -15.40
N SER A 300 4.33 8.37 -14.19
CA SER A 300 4.71 9.33 -13.15
C SER A 300 6.18 9.18 -12.77
N LYS A 301 6.66 7.94 -12.54
CA LYS A 301 8.09 7.66 -12.27
C LYS A 301 9.00 8.12 -13.40
N ARG A 302 8.64 7.88 -14.67
CA ARG A 302 9.45 8.28 -15.84
C ARG A 302 9.49 9.79 -16.07
N ARG A 303 8.37 10.49 -15.90
CA ARG A 303 8.22 11.90 -16.31
C ARG A 303 8.51 12.91 -15.22
N ASN A 304 8.45 12.54 -13.95
CA ASN A 304 8.65 13.44 -12.84
C ASN A 304 9.88 13.02 -12.01
N PRO A 305 11.05 13.68 -12.18
CA PRO A 305 12.26 13.39 -11.41
C PRO A 305 12.06 13.52 -9.89
N GLY A 306 11.14 14.38 -9.43
CA GLY A 306 10.83 14.57 -8.02
C GLY A 306 9.79 13.59 -7.45
N PHE A 307 9.29 12.64 -8.24
CA PHE A 307 8.27 11.70 -7.78
C PHE A 307 8.82 10.77 -6.68
N ARG A 308 8.21 10.79 -5.49
CA ARG A 308 8.75 10.13 -4.29
C ARG A 308 8.92 8.61 -4.43
N LEU A 309 8.05 7.93 -5.19
CA LEU A 309 8.23 6.48 -5.43
C LEU A 309 9.37 6.14 -6.40
N ARG A 310 10.16 7.12 -6.86
CA ARG A 310 11.44 6.85 -7.55
C ARG A 310 12.50 6.26 -6.62
N ALA A 311 12.40 6.49 -5.31
CA ALA A 311 13.24 5.83 -4.31
C ALA A 311 12.97 4.32 -4.23
N PHE A 312 11.80 3.86 -4.69
CA PHE A 312 11.38 2.46 -4.64
C PHE A 312 11.64 1.73 -5.95
N ARG A 313 12.00 0.46 -5.84
CA ARG A 313 12.10 -0.48 -6.95
C ARG A 313 10.84 -1.33 -7.02
N GLU A 314 10.35 -1.56 -8.23
CA GLU A 314 9.22 -2.44 -8.50
C GLU A 314 9.71 -3.52 -9.45
N CYS A 315 9.45 -4.79 -9.12
CA CYS A 315 9.83 -5.90 -9.97
C CYS A 315 9.05 -5.87 -11.30
N PRO A 316 9.59 -6.48 -12.38
CA PRO A 316 8.87 -6.57 -13.64
C PRO A 316 7.47 -7.18 -13.45
N ILE A 317 6.44 -6.48 -13.93
CA ILE A 317 5.06 -6.93 -13.87
C ILE A 317 4.81 -7.97 -14.97
N THR A 318 4.62 -9.22 -14.58
CA THR A 318 4.40 -10.37 -15.47
C THR A 318 3.00 -10.97 -15.37
N PHE A 319 2.09 -10.28 -14.67
CA PHE A 319 0.70 -10.70 -14.44
C PHE A 319 -0.29 -9.71 -15.06
N ALA A 320 -1.52 -10.18 -15.30
CA ALA A 320 -2.60 -9.37 -15.84
C ALA A 320 -3.06 -8.27 -14.85
N PRO A 321 -3.70 -7.18 -15.32
CA PRO A 321 -4.26 -6.15 -14.44
C PRO A 321 -5.18 -6.77 -13.37
N THR A 322 -5.02 -6.36 -12.11
CA THR A 322 -5.74 -6.91 -10.95
C THR A 322 -7.09 -6.24 -10.69
N TYR A 323 -7.50 -5.28 -11.52
CA TYR A 323 -8.76 -4.55 -11.40
C TYR A 323 -9.34 -4.20 -12.78
N LYS A 324 -10.66 -4.31 -13.04
CA LYS A 324 -11.77 -4.72 -12.15
C LYS A 324 -12.48 -5.96 -12.68
N TYR A 325 -12.69 -6.93 -11.80
CA TYR A 325 -13.34 -8.22 -12.07
C TYR A 325 -14.78 -8.27 -11.56
N ASP A 326 -15.59 -9.12 -12.19
CA ASP A 326 -16.87 -9.58 -11.66
C ASP A 326 -16.61 -10.60 -10.54
N VAL A 327 -17.11 -10.31 -9.33
CA VAL A 327 -16.89 -11.12 -8.13
C VAL A 327 -17.25 -12.58 -8.37
N GLY A 328 -16.33 -13.49 -8.05
CA GLY A 328 -16.49 -14.94 -8.23
C GLY A 328 -16.19 -15.43 -9.65
N THR A 329 -15.56 -14.60 -10.50
CA THR A 329 -15.16 -14.99 -11.86
C THR A 329 -13.85 -14.32 -12.27
N ASP A 330 -13.15 -14.92 -13.24
CA ASP A 330 -11.98 -14.32 -13.89
C ASP A 330 -12.34 -13.34 -15.02
N ARG A 331 -13.59 -12.90 -15.08
CA ARG A 331 -14.06 -11.96 -16.10
C ARG A 331 -13.91 -10.53 -15.60
N PHE A 332 -13.31 -9.67 -16.42
CA PHE A 332 -13.39 -8.23 -16.20
C PHE A 332 -14.86 -7.77 -16.24
N ASP A 333 -15.25 -6.85 -15.36
CA ASP A 333 -16.62 -6.28 -15.23
C ASP A 333 -17.13 -5.69 -16.56
N GLU A 334 -17.68 -6.52 -17.46
CA GLU A 334 -18.17 -6.12 -18.79
C GLU A 334 -19.65 -5.70 -18.73
N LEU A 335 -20.43 -6.31 -17.83
CA LEU A 335 -21.89 -6.23 -17.80
C LEU A 335 -22.42 -4.93 -17.20
N LYS A 336 -21.85 -4.41 -16.09
CA LYS A 336 -22.40 -3.20 -15.46
C LYS A 336 -22.22 -1.96 -16.32
N GLN A 337 -21.15 -1.90 -17.10
CA GLN A 337 -20.87 -0.75 -17.97
C GLN A 337 -21.70 -0.78 -19.25
N ARG A 338 -21.87 -1.97 -19.88
CA ARG A 338 -22.81 -2.13 -21.01
C ARG A 338 -24.22 -1.83 -20.56
N LEU A 339 -24.70 -2.43 -19.47
CA LEU A 339 -26.06 -2.19 -18.97
C LEU A 339 -26.31 -0.71 -18.59
N ALA A 340 -25.35 -0.05 -17.92
CA ALA A 340 -25.47 1.38 -17.60
C ALA A 340 -25.44 2.27 -18.85
N THR A 341 -24.70 1.86 -19.88
CA THR A 341 -24.63 2.55 -21.17
C THR A 341 -25.92 2.35 -21.95
N ASP A 342 -26.41 1.12 -22.01
CA ASP A 342 -27.65 0.74 -22.70
C ASP A 342 -28.85 1.39 -22.02
N ILE A 343 -28.92 1.41 -20.68
CA ILE A 343 -29.97 2.13 -19.93
C ILE A 343 -29.90 3.63 -20.21
N LYS A 344 -28.71 4.23 -20.23
CA LYS A 344 -28.57 5.66 -20.55
C LYS A 344 -28.96 5.97 -21.99
N LEU A 345 -28.58 5.10 -22.93
CA LEU A 345 -28.92 5.22 -24.34
C LEU A 345 -30.44 5.09 -24.52
N ASP A 346 -31.05 4.06 -23.92
CA ASP A 346 -32.49 3.83 -23.90
C ASP A 346 -33.24 5.01 -23.29
N TYR A 347 -32.76 5.55 -22.17
CA TYR A 347 -33.36 6.72 -21.53
C TYR A 347 -33.26 7.98 -22.41
N LEU A 348 -32.12 8.24 -23.05
CA LEU A 348 -31.97 9.37 -23.98
C LEU A 348 -32.87 9.21 -25.22
N VAL A 349 -33.01 8.00 -25.76
CA VAL A 349 -33.80 7.75 -26.96
C VAL A 349 -35.30 7.73 -26.64
N ASN A 350 -35.73 6.95 -25.66
CA ASN A 350 -37.15 6.71 -25.39
C ASN A 350 -37.79 7.75 -24.47
N VAL A 351 -37.03 8.39 -23.59
CA VAL A 351 -37.58 9.41 -22.66
C VAL A 351 -37.33 10.82 -23.17
N PHE A 352 -36.12 11.11 -23.68
CA PHE A 352 -35.79 12.43 -24.23
C PHE A 352 -36.05 12.56 -25.74
N GLY A 353 -36.44 11.48 -26.43
CA GLY A 353 -36.78 11.52 -27.85
C GLY A 353 -35.59 11.80 -28.78
N LEU A 354 -34.36 11.62 -28.31
CA LEU A 354 -33.17 11.80 -29.13
C LEU A 354 -33.07 10.68 -30.18
N SER A 355 -32.53 11.01 -31.35
CA SER A 355 -32.12 9.97 -32.30
C SER A 355 -31.01 9.12 -31.67
N SER A 356 -30.96 7.82 -31.96
CA SER A 356 -29.89 6.95 -31.43
C SER A 356 -28.49 7.48 -31.77
N LYS A 357 -28.34 8.16 -32.91
CA LYS A 357 -27.09 8.77 -33.36
C LYS A 357 -26.67 9.96 -32.49
N ASP A 358 -27.62 10.80 -32.08
CA ASP A 358 -27.36 11.95 -31.22
C ASP A 358 -27.16 11.52 -29.75
N ALA A 359 -27.90 10.51 -29.30
CA ALA A 359 -27.73 9.92 -27.98
C ALA A 359 -26.35 9.26 -27.81
N MET A 360 -25.87 8.51 -28.81
CA MET A 360 -24.50 7.97 -28.81
C MET A 360 -23.43 9.07 -28.75
N LYS A 361 -23.64 10.16 -29.52
CA LYS A 361 -22.73 11.32 -29.53
C LYS A 361 -22.66 12.02 -28.17
N LEU A 362 -23.78 12.13 -27.44
CA LEU A 362 -23.84 12.67 -26.07
C LEU A 362 -23.14 11.78 -25.05
N LEU A 363 -23.24 10.45 -25.23
CA LEU A 363 -22.57 9.47 -24.38
C LEU A 363 -21.07 9.29 -24.69
N LYS A 364 -20.56 9.96 -25.71
CA LYS A 364 -19.17 9.82 -26.23
C LYS A 364 -18.84 8.37 -26.63
N LEU A 365 -19.82 7.67 -27.20
CA LEU A 365 -19.67 6.32 -27.76
C LEU A 365 -19.35 6.36 -29.25
#